data_AF-A0A2V7YH56-F1
#
_entry.id   AF-A0A2V7YH56-F1
#
_cell.length_a   1.000
_cell.length_b   1.000
_cell.length_c   1.000
_cell.angle_alpha   90.00
_cell.angle_beta   90.00
_cell.angle_gamma   90.00
#
_symmetry.space_group_name_H-M   'P 1'
#
loop_
_entity.id
_entity.type
_entity.pdbx_description
1 polymer ?
#
loop_
_entity_poly.entity_id
_entity_poly.type
_entity_poly.pdbx_seq_one_letter_code
_entity_poly.pdbx_strand_id
1 'polypeptide(L)'
;MPHVIDRINEARAEGIDVAANAYPYIASSTSLSTVAPDWALEGGYSEFQKRLADPEQRAKIADWIHDEVVRRRDRGIYVGRIANPALAQYEKKFIEQIAVEMGTTPEEALMKLFSETPSSPSVIFFSMSEPDVQYALKQPWVSIGSDSGSPTPQARATAAPAHPRAYGTFPRVLGHYVRDEKLFSRSRPAHRSRRHTARHESGPGRVRSHAHS
;
A
#
# COMPACT_ATOMS: atom_id res chain seq x y z
N MET A 1 15.94 7.71 1.68
CA MET A 1 15.27 8.36 0.53
C MET A 1 16.21 9.15 -0.40
N PRO A 2 17.19 9.95 0.06
CA PRO A 2 18.01 10.80 -0.81
C PRO A 2 18.68 10.08 -2.00
N HIS A 3 19.40 8.98 -1.73
CA HIS A 3 20.10 8.20 -2.75
C HIS A 3 19.20 7.72 -3.91
N VAL A 4 17.93 7.39 -3.65
CA VAL A 4 17.00 6.95 -4.70
C VAL A 4 16.62 8.12 -5.62
N ILE A 5 16.42 9.31 -5.04
CA ILE A 5 16.10 10.53 -5.79
C ILE A 5 17.29 10.98 -6.62
N ASP A 6 18.52 10.87 -6.09
CA ASP A 6 19.73 11.23 -6.82
C ASP A 6 19.89 10.34 -8.07
N ARG A 7 19.70 9.02 -7.94
CA ARG A 7 19.71 8.11 -9.09
C ARG A 7 18.63 8.41 -10.13
N ILE A 8 17.44 8.83 -9.70
CA ILE A 8 16.37 9.24 -10.63
C ILE A 8 16.74 10.54 -11.33
N ASN A 9 17.35 11.49 -10.61
CA ASN A 9 17.80 12.75 -11.19
C ASN A 9 18.94 12.53 -12.20
N GLU A 10 19.88 11.64 -11.91
CA GLU A 10 20.95 11.22 -12.83
C GLU A 10 20.36 10.61 -14.12
N ALA A 11 19.49 9.60 -14.00
CA ALA A 11 18.81 9.00 -15.15
C ALA A 11 18.05 10.04 -16.00
N ARG A 12 17.38 11.00 -15.34
CA ARG A 12 16.68 12.07 -16.05
C ARG A 12 17.64 13.06 -16.72
N ALA A 13 18.81 13.32 -16.13
CA ALA A 13 19.85 14.16 -16.73
C ALA A 13 20.48 13.49 -17.97
N GLU A 14 20.52 12.16 -17.99
CA GLU A 14 20.90 11.34 -19.15
C GLU A 14 19.81 11.26 -20.23
N GLY A 15 18.67 11.94 -20.02
CA GLY A 15 17.56 11.98 -20.97
C GLY A 15 16.56 10.83 -20.86
N ILE A 16 16.67 9.97 -19.83
CA ILE A 16 15.73 8.88 -19.58
C ILE A 16 14.42 9.47 -19.01
N ASP A 17 13.30 9.13 -19.65
CA ASP A 17 11.98 9.62 -19.25
C ASP A 17 11.41 8.85 -18.05
N VAL A 18 11.92 9.18 -16.85
CA VAL A 18 11.54 8.53 -15.57
C VAL A 18 10.63 9.43 -14.75
N ALA A 19 9.48 8.91 -14.29
CA ALA A 19 8.59 9.57 -13.35
C ALA A 19 8.18 8.62 -12.21
N ALA A 20 7.59 9.18 -11.15
CA ALA A 20 7.08 8.40 -10.03
C ALA A 20 5.76 8.98 -9.51
N ASN A 21 5.08 8.25 -8.63
CA ASN A 21 3.94 8.76 -7.88
C ASN A 21 4.11 8.46 -6.38
N ALA A 22 3.39 9.20 -5.54
CA ALA A 22 3.33 8.97 -4.10
C ALA A 22 1.94 9.31 -3.55
N TYR A 23 1.54 8.62 -2.47
CA TYR A 23 0.40 8.98 -1.63
C TYR A 23 0.88 9.67 -0.35
N PRO A 24 0.10 10.62 0.20
CA PRO A 24 0.55 11.53 1.26
C PRO A 24 0.37 10.97 2.68
N TYR A 25 0.72 9.70 2.88
CA TYR A 25 0.55 8.98 4.15
C TYR A 25 1.81 8.19 4.50
N ILE A 26 2.10 8.06 5.80
CA ILE A 26 3.18 7.22 6.34
C ILE A 26 2.82 5.73 6.45
N ALA A 27 1.56 5.40 6.17
CA ALA A 27 1.03 4.05 6.23
C ALA A 27 0.70 3.56 4.82
N SER A 28 1.18 2.35 4.52
CA SER A 28 0.85 1.63 3.30
C SER A 28 -0.30 0.66 3.58
N SER A 29 -1.10 0.33 2.57
CA SER A 29 -2.11 -0.73 2.68
C SER A 29 -1.95 -1.74 1.56
N THR A 30 -2.03 -3.02 1.90
CA THR A 30 -1.84 -4.12 0.94
C THR A 30 -2.49 -5.41 1.47
N SER A 31 -2.16 -6.53 0.84
CA SER A 31 -2.54 -7.88 1.23
C SER A 31 -1.58 -8.45 2.27
N LEU A 32 -2.09 -9.17 3.26
CA LEU A 32 -1.30 -9.85 4.29
C LEU A 32 -0.31 -10.84 3.67
N SER A 33 -0.65 -11.45 2.53
CA SER A 33 0.23 -12.35 1.76
C SER A 33 1.62 -11.76 1.48
N THR A 34 1.80 -10.44 1.52
CA THR A 34 3.13 -9.81 1.42
C THR A 34 4.10 -10.18 2.55
N VAL A 35 3.64 -10.82 3.63
CA VAL A 35 4.51 -11.40 4.67
C VAL A 35 4.80 -12.89 4.47
N ALA A 36 4.13 -13.54 3.50
CA ALA A 36 4.42 -14.92 3.13
C ALA A 36 5.57 -14.98 2.12
N PRO A 37 6.35 -16.07 2.07
CA PRO A 37 7.42 -16.20 1.09
C PRO A 37 6.86 -16.42 -0.33
N ASP A 38 7.54 -15.85 -1.33
CA ASP A 38 7.11 -15.90 -2.73
C ASP A 38 6.88 -17.33 -3.24
N TRP A 39 7.75 -18.28 -2.87
CA TRP A 39 7.62 -19.69 -3.26
C TRP A 39 6.33 -20.33 -2.72
N ALA A 40 5.87 -19.90 -1.54
CA ALA A 40 4.67 -20.45 -0.95
C ALA A 40 3.41 -19.90 -1.64
N LEU A 41 3.49 -18.70 -2.21
CA LEU A 41 2.42 -18.06 -2.99
C LEU A 41 2.39 -18.46 -4.46
N GLU A 42 3.39 -19.20 -4.94
CA GLU A 42 3.45 -19.65 -6.33
C GLU A 42 2.20 -20.50 -6.69
N GLY A 43 1.52 -20.16 -7.78
CA GLY A 43 0.22 -20.74 -8.13
C GLY A 43 -0.98 -20.08 -7.44
N GLY A 44 -0.75 -19.04 -6.65
CA GLY A 44 -1.78 -18.21 -6.03
C GLY A 44 -2.20 -18.68 -4.63
N TYR A 45 -3.16 -17.95 -4.05
CA TYR A 45 -3.55 -18.13 -2.64
C TYR A 45 -4.16 -19.50 -2.33
N SER A 46 -4.87 -20.12 -3.29
CA SER A 46 -5.41 -21.47 -3.13
C SER A 46 -4.30 -22.52 -2.96
N GLU A 47 -3.25 -22.45 -3.79
CA GLU A 47 -2.10 -23.34 -3.64
C GLU A 47 -1.36 -23.06 -2.33
N PHE A 48 -1.19 -21.79 -1.96
CA PHE A 48 -0.63 -21.41 -0.66
C PHE A 48 -1.37 -22.07 0.52
N GLN A 49 -2.71 -22.10 0.50
CA GLN A 49 -3.47 -22.78 1.54
C GLN A 49 -3.24 -24.29 1.58
N LYS A 50 -3.05 -24.94 0.43
CA LYS A 50 -2.65 -26.36 0.39
C LYS A 50 -1.27 -26.56 1.01
N ARG A 51 -0.32 -25.67 0.73
CA ARG A 51 1.02 -25.69 1.34
C ARG A 51 0.98 -25.49 2.85
N LEU A 52 0.07 -24.63 3.34
CA LEU A 52 -0.15 -24.45 4.79
C LEU A 52 -0.75 -25.68 5.48
N ALA A 53 -1.38 -26.58 4.74
CA ALA A 53 -1.92 -27.85 5.23
C ALA A 53 -0.87 -28.98 5.22
N ASP A 54 0.21 -28.83 4.45
CA ASP A 54 1.35 -29.74 4.46
C ASP A 54 2.26 -29.43 5.67
N PRO A 55 2.52 -30.38 6.60
CA PRO A 55 3.27 -30.09 7.82
C PRO A 55 4.71 -29.61 7.58
N GLU A 56 5.39 -30.12 6.56
CA GLU A 56 6.78 -29.75 6.28
C GLU A 56 6.86 -28.34 5.70
N GLN A 57 5.98 -28.02 4.75
CA GLN A 57 5.91 -26.69 4.16
C GLN A 57 5.38 -25.67 5.16
N ARG A 58 4.41 -26.04 5.98
CA ARG A 58 3.89 -25.20 7.06
C ARG A 58 4.98 -24.76 8.03
N ALA A 59 5.90 -25.66 8.41
CA ALA A 59 7.03 -25.32 9.26
C ALA A 59 7.95 -24.27 8.60
N LYS A 60 8.33 -24.48 7.32
CA LYS A 60 9.15 -23.52 6.56
C LYS A 60 8.48 -22.15 6.41
N ILE A 61 7.15 -22.13 6.24
CA ILE A 61 6.37 -20.89 6.16
C ILE A 61 6.31 -20.21 7.53
N ALA A 62 6.16 -20.97 8.61
CA ALA A 62 6.13 -20.43 9.97
C ALA A 62 7.46 -19.76 10.34
N ASP A 63 8.60 -20.39 10.02
CA ASP A 63 9.93 -19.82 10.25
C ASP A 63 10.10 -18.49 9.49
N TRP A 64 9.70 -18.45 8.22
CA TRP A 64 9.74 -17.22 7.42
C TRP A 64 8.85 -16.11 8.03
N ILE A 65 7.63 -16.46 8.44
CA ILE A 65 6.70 -15.50 9.04
C ILE A 65 7.25 -14.98 10.36
N HIS A 66 7.93 -15.82 11.15
CA HIS A 66 8.60 -15.40 12.37
C HIS A 66 9.62 -14.30 12.08
N ASP A 67 10.51 -14.51 11.10
CA ASP A 67 11.49 -13.50 10.70
C ASP A 67 10.82 -12.19 10.23
N GLU A 68 9.73 -12.30 9.47
CA GLU A 68 8.98 -11.14 8.97
C GLU A 68 8.27 -10.35 10.08
N VAL A 69 7.76 -11.04 11.11
CA VAL A 69 7.19 -10.44 12.33
C VAL A 69 8.29 -9.74 13.12
N VAL A 70 9.40 -10.42 13.38
CA VAL A 70 10.55 -9.84 14.11
C VAL A 70 11.05 -8.58 13.41
N ARG A 71 11.21 -8.62 12.08
CA ARG A 71 11.64 -7.47 11.27
C ARG A 71 10.67 -6.29 11.32
N ARG A 72 9.38 -6.54 11.60
CA ARG A 72 8.32 -5.53 11.63
C ARG A 72 7.88 -5.11 13.01
N ARG A 73 8.46 -5.67 14.07
CA ARG A 73 8.02 -5.47 15.46
C ARG A 73 7.75 -4.00 15.82
N ASP A 74 8.64 -3.09 15.45
CA ASP A 74 8.50 -1.66 15.77
C ASP A 74 7.51 -0.90 14.86
N ARG A 75 7.12 -1.51 13.73
CA ARG A 75 6.27 -0.92 12.69
C ARG A 75 4.84 -1.46 12.73
N GLY A 76 4.65 -2.63 13.32
CA GLY A 76 3.37 -3.32 13.51
C GLY A 76 2.74 -3.82 12.20
N ILE A 77 1.86 -4.81 12.35
CA ILE A 77 0.98 -5.30 11.28
C ILE A 77 -0.46 -5.07 11.73
N TYR A 78 -1.14 -4.10 11.10
CA TYR A 78 -2.51 -3.77 11.46
C TYR A 78 -3.48 -4.44 10.49
N VAL A 79 -4.33 -5.33 11.01
CA VAL A 79 -5.28 -6.09 10.21
C VAL A 79 -6.51 -5.22 9.91
N GLY A 80 -6.74 -4.96 8.63
CA GLY A 80 -7.81 -4.10 8.14
C GLY A 80 -9.12 -4.85 7.92
N ARG A 81 -9.14 -5.79 6.98
CA ARG A 81 -10.33 -6.55 6.58
C ARG A 81 -10.01 -8.03 6.42
N ILE A 82 -10.90 -8.88 6.92
CA ILE A 82 -10.83 -10.34 6.83
C ILE A 82 -12.06 -10.85 6.07
N ALA A 83 -11.85 -11.75 5.11
CA ALA A 83 -12.95 -12.29 4.31
C ALA A 83 -13.81 -13.33 5.06
N ASN A 84 -13.27 -13.96 6.11
CA ASN A 84 -14.01 -14.91 6.95
C ASN A 84 -14.78 -14.16 8.07
N PRO A 85 -16.14 -14.20 8.07
CA PRO A 85 -16.94 -13.54 9.10
C PRO A 85 -16.68 -14.04 10.53
N ALA A 86 -16.28 -15.31 10.71
CA ALA A 86 -15.95 -15.87 12.03
C ALA A 86 -14.72 -15.20 12.67
N LEU A 87 -13.90 -14.53 11.86
CA LEU A 87 -12.70 -13.83 12.29
C LEU A 87 -12.86 -12.30 12.25
N ALA A 88 -14.06 -11.78 11.97
CA ALA A 88 -14.31 -10.34 11.88
C ALA A 88 -13.98 -9.58 13.17
N GLN A 89 -14.03 -10.25 14.33
CA GLN A 89 -13.61 -9.71 15.63
C GLN A 89 -12.13 -9.31 15.70
N TYR A 90 -11.30 -9.82 14.78
CA TYR A 90 -9.87 -9.51 14.69
C TYR A 90 -9.56 -8.39 13.69
N GLU A 91 -10.56 -7.85 12.99
CA GLU A 91 -10.38 -6.66 12.18
C GLU A 91 -10.08 -5.44 13.07
N LYS A 92 -9.35 -4.47 12.50
CA LYS A 92 -8.99 -3.19 13.14
C LYS A 92 -8.12 -3.36 14.40
N LYS A 93 -7.29 -4.40 14.41
CA LYS A 93 -6.38 -4.71 15.51
C LYS A 93 -4.97 -4.93 14.96
N PHE A 94 -3.99 -4.63 15.80
CA PHE A 94 -2.62 -5.05 15.56
C PHE A 94 -2.48 -6.55 15.77
N ILE A 95 -1.58 -7.20 15.02
CA ILE A 95 -1.36 -8.64 15.11
C ILE A 95 -0.98 -9.08 16.53
N GLU A 96 -0.27 -8.23 17.27
CA GLU A 96 0.10 -8.45 18.65
C GLU A 96 -1.13 -8.52 19.57
N GLN A 97 -2.15 -7.70 19.31
CA GLN A 97 -3.41 -7.73 20.06
C GLN A 97 -4.22 -8.99 19.71
N ILE A 98 -4.25 -9.35 18.42
CA ILE A 98 -4.91 -10.57 17.94
C ILE A 98 -4.26 -11.80 18.59
N ALA A 99 -2.94 -11.84 18.66
CA ALA A 99 -2.18 -12.91 19.29
C ALA A 99 -2.54 -13.08 20.78
N VAL A 100 -2.63 -11.97 21.53
CA VAL A 100 -3.07 -11.96 22.93
C VAL A 100 -4.50 -12.51 23.06
N GLU A 101 -5.43 -12.08 22.22
CA GLU A 101 -6.81 -12.56 22.24
C GLU A 101 -6.95 -14.04 21.87
N MET A 102 -6.10 -14.54 20.97
CA MET A 102 -6.04 -15.94 20.58
C MET A 102 -5.26 -16.82 21.58
N GLY A 103 -4.52 -16.23 22.54
CA GLY A 103 -3.65 -16.96 23.44
C GLY A 103 -2.45 -17.62 22.76
N THR A 104 -1.91 -16.97 21.72
CA THR A 104 -0.91 -17.53 20.80
C THR A 104 0.16 -16.47 20.48
N THR A 105 1.18 -16.80 19.69
CA THR A 105 2.20 -15.84 19.20
C THR A 105 1.69 -15.03 18.00
N PRO A 106 2.26 -13.84 17.70
CA PRO A 106 1.92 -13.11 16.47
C PRO A 106 2.09 -13.94 15.19
N GLU A 107 3.12 -14.78 15.14
CA GLU A 107 3.37 -15.70 14.02
C GLU A 107 2.24 -16.72 13.85
N GLU A 108 1.83 -17.37 14.95
CA GLU A 108 0.74 -18.34 14.94
C GLU A 108 -0.61 -17.67 14.60
N ALA A 109 -0.83 -16.45 15.09
CA ALA A 109 -2.01 -15.67 14.74
C ALA A 109 -2.05 -15.39 13.23
N LEU A 110 -0.92 -15.00 12.62
CA LEU A 110 -0.83 -14.84 11.16
C LEU A 110 -1.09 -16.14 10.41
N MET A 111 -0.49 -17.24 10.86
CA MET A 111 -0.71 -18.57 10.28
C MET A 111 -2.18 -18.97 10.33
N LYS A 112 -2.87 -18.71 11.46
CA LYS A 112 -4.30 -18.95 11.61
C LYS A 112 -5.12 -18.09 10.66
N LEU A 113 -4.81 -16.78 10.57
CA LEU A 113 -5.47 -15.88 9.63
C LEU A 113 -5.30 -16.37 8.18
N PHE A 114 -4.12 -16.84 7.78
CA PHE A 114 -3.93 -17.38 6.44
C PHE A 114 -4.72 -18.67 6.17
N SER A 115 -4.68 -19.60 7.13
CA SER A 115 -5.34 -20.91 6.99
C SER A 115 -6.87 -20.79 6.99
N GLU A 116 -7.44 -19.86 7.73
CA GLU A 116 -8.89 -19.78 7.95
C GLU A 116 -9.61 -18.73 7.10
N THR A 117 -8.92 -18.04 6.19
CA THR A 117 -9.57 -17.06 5.30
C THR A 117 -9.49 -17.50 3.84
N PRO A 118 -10.57 -17.41 3.06
CA PRO A 118 -10.56 -17.84 1.65
C PRO A 118 -9.73 -16.91 0.74
N SER A 119 -9.39 -15.72 1.23
CA SER A 119 -8.49 -14.79 0.59
C SER A 119 -7.63 -14.11 1.64
N SER A 120 -6.47 -13.64 1.21
CA SER A 120 -5.53 -12.93 2.08
C SER A 120 -6.19 -11.69 2.70
N PRO A 121 -6.12 -11.51 4.03
CA PRO A 121 -6.60 -10.32 4.71
C PRO A 121 -5.95 -9.04 4.18
N SER A 122 -6.67 -7.92 4.25
CA SER A 122 -6.08 -6.60 4.03
C SER A 122 -5.33 -6.15 5.28
N VAL A 123 -4.15 -5.57 5.10
CA VAL A 123 -3.31 -5.04 6.18
C VAL A 123 -2.85 -3.61 5.90
N ILE A 124 -2.41 -2.96 6.97
CA ILE A 124 -1.77 -1.65 6.96
C ILE A 124 -0.40 -1.79 7.64
N PHE A 125 0.64 -1.28 7.01
CA PHE A 125 2.00 -1.21 7.57
C PHE A 125 2.40 0.24 7.82
N PHE A 126 2.84 0.54 9.04
CA PHE A 126 3.31 1.87 9.46
C PHE A 126 4.84 1.95 9.36
N SER A 127 5.37 1.74 8.16
CA SER A 127 6.80 1.53 7.92
C SER A 127 7.52 2.71 7.27
N MET A 128 6.82 3.82 6.97
CA MET A 128 7.39 4.98 6.30
C MET A 128 7.54 6.17 7.26
N SER A 129 8.49 7.05 6.97
CA SER A 129 8.71 8.27 7.74
C SER A 129 8.05 9.46 7.05
N GLU A 130 7.45 10.35 7.83
CA GLU A 130 6.89 11.62 7.32
C GLU A 130 7.95 12.48 6.60
N PRO A 131 9.20 12.60 7.10
CA PRO A 131 10.26 13.30 6.36
C PRO A 131 10.55 12.72 4.98
N ASP A 132 10.60 11.38 4.84
CA ASP A 132 10.83 10.75 3.53
C ASP A 132 9.65 10.94 2.58
N VAL A 133 8.41 10.86 3.09
CA VAL A 133 7.20 11.14 2.31
C VAL A 133 7.22 12.58 1.81
N GLN A 134 7.51 13.55 2.67
CA GLN A 134 7.65 14.96 2.29
C GLN A 134 8.77 15.18 1.27
N TYR A 135 9.91 14.51 1.45
CA TYR A 135 11.05 14.63 0.55
C TYR A 135 10.72 14.08 -0.86
N ALA A 136 10.01 12.95 -0.94
CA ALA A 136 9.50 12.42 -2.21
C ALA A 136 8.46 13.37 -2.83
N LEU A 137 7.49 13.84 -2.03
CA LEU A 137 6.45 14.76 -2.49
C LEU A 137 7.03 16.08 -3.04
N LYS A 138 8.18 16.56 -2.58
CA LYS A 138 8.81 17.79 -3.12
C LYS A 138 9.33 17.64 -4.55
N GLN A 139 9.63 16.43 -5.02
CA GLN A 139 10.30 16.22 -6.30
C GLN A 139 9.42 16.57 -7.51
N PRO A 140 9.90 17.35 -8.50
CA PRO A 140 9.07 17.87 -9.59
C PRO A 140 8.47 16.79 -10.49
N TRP A 141 9.10 15.61 -10.55
CA TRP A 141 8.70 14.44 -11.35
C TRP A 141 7.83 13.43 -10.58
N VAL A 142 7.45 13.74 -9.34
CA VAL A 142 6.52 12.92 -8.54
C VAL A 142 5.09 13.44 -8.69
N SER A 143 4.20 12.61 -9.19
CA SER A 143 2.75 12.85 -9.22
C SER A 143 2.08 12.34 -7.94
N ILE A 144 0.81 12.72 -7.72
CA ILE A 144 0.02 12.23 -6.59
C ILE A 144 -0.87 11.10 -7.08
N GLY A 145 -0.69 9.90 -6.52
CA GLY A 145 -1.55 8.74 -6.75
C GLY A 145 -2.14 8.29 -5.42
N SER A 146 -3.42 7.92 -5.37
CA SER A 146 -4.04 7.46 -4.12
C SER A 146 -3.58 6.06 -3.72
N ASP A 147 -3.10 5.25 -4.68
CA ASP A 147 -2.73 3.84 -4.48
C ASP A 147 -3.84 3.02 -3.81
N SER A 148 -5.10 3.40 -4.02
CA SER A 148 -6.24 2.67 -3.47
C SER A 148 -6.86 1.79 -4.54
N GLY A 149 -7.17 0.55 -4.17
CA GLY A 149 -8.15 -0.24 -4.93
C GLY A 149 -9.46 0.53 -5.02
N SER A 150 -10.09 0.49 -6.19
CA SER A 150 -11.38 1.15 -6.39
C SER A 150 -12.46 0.39 -5.61
N PRO A 151 -13.16 1.03 -4.65
CA PRO A 151 -14.12 0.32 -3.83
C PRO A 151 -15.31 -0.12 -4.69
N THR A 152 -15.64 -1.41 -4.63
CA THR A 152 -16.80 -1.96 -5.34
C THR A 152 -18.08 -1.23 -4.89
N PRO A 153 -19.14 -1.17 -5.72
CA PRO A 153 -20.42 -0.59 -5.32
C PRO A 153 -20.92 -1.15 -3.98
N GLN A 154 -20.75 -2.45 -3.76
CA GLN A 154 -21.06 -3.14 -2.51
C GLN A 154 -20.20 -2.64 -1.35
N ALA A 155 -18.88 -2.52 -1.52
CA ALA A 155 -17.99 -2.01 -0.48
C ALA A 155 -18.29 -0.56 -0.10
N ARG A 156 -18.73 0.26 -1.06
CA ARG A 156 -19.21 1.63 -0.79
C ARG A 156 -20.53 1.63 -0.03
N ALA A 157 -21.47 0.76 -0.41
CA ALA A 157 -22.78 0.67 0.24
C ALA A 157 -22.68 0.20 1.70
N THR A 158 -21.68 -0.63 2.03
CA THR A 158 -21.48 -1.15 3.39
C THR A 158 -20.50 -0.35 4.24
N ALA A 159 -20.01 0.79 3.73
CA ALA A 159 -18.94 1.57 4.38
C ALA A 159 -17.75 0.70 4.82
N ALA A 160 -17.37 -0.27 3.97
CA ALA A 160 -16.30 -1.20 4.30
C ALA A 160 -15.02 -0.43 4.66
N PRO A 161 -14.32 -0.81 5.75
CA PRO A 161 -13.09 -0.12 6.15
C PRO A 161 -12.09 -0.08 4.99
N ALA A 162 -11.64 1.13 4.65
CA ALA A 162 -10.63 1.37 3.63
C ALA A 162 -9.53 2.26 4.21
N HIS A 163 -8.29 2.09 3.74
CA HIS A 163 -7.19 2.98 4.12
C HIS A 163 -7.57 4.43 3.78
N PRO A 164 -7.29 5.43 4.65
CA PRO A 164 -7.72 6.82 4.44
C PRO A 164 -7.25 7.44 3.11
N ARG A 165 -6.17 6.89 2.53
CA ARG A 165 -5.70 7.24 1.17
C ARG A 165 -6.75 7.09 0.08
N ALA A 166 -7.73 6.20 0.25
CA ALA A 166 -8.81 5.97 -0.71
C ALA A 166 -9.63 7.23 -1.02
N TYR A 167 -9.92 8.03 0.01
CA TYR A 167 -10.79 9.20 -0.10
C TYR A 167 -10.08 10.51 0.26
N GLY A 168 -9.02 10.43 1.07
CA GLY A 168 -8.35 11.60 1.63
C GLY A 168 -7.09 12.05 0.90
N THR A 169 -6.61 11.33 -0.13
CA THR A 169 -5.32 11.67 -0.77
C THR A 169 -5.26 13.12 -1.27
N PHE A 170 -6.18 13.52 -2.14
CA PHE A 170 -6.17 14.89 -2.68
C PHE A 170 -6.52 15.96 -1.64
N PRO A 171 -7.56 15.79 -0.78
CA PRO A 171 -7.82 16.72 0.31
C PRO A 171 -6.65 16.90 1.27
N ARG A 172 -5.92 15.82 1.61
CA ARG A 172 -4.76 15.88 2.49
C ARG A 172 -3.61 16.65 1.85
N VAL A 173 -3.35 16.48 0.54
CA VAL A 173 -2.35 17.30 -0.17
C VAL A 173 -2.73 18.78 -0.11
N LEU A 174 -3.97 19.14 -0.43
CA LEU A 174 -4.39 20.55 -0.50
C LEU A 174 -4.52 21.22 0.87
N GLY A 175 -5.03 20.51 1.88
CA GLY A 175 -5.17 21.02 3.23
C GLY A 175 -3.85 20.95 4.00
N HIS A 176 -3.43 19.74 4.33
CA HIS A 176 -2.27 19.55 5.19
C HIS A 176 -0.98 20.03 4.52
N TYR A 177 -0.65 19.54 3.32
CA TYR A 177 0.66 19.84 2.73
C TYR A 177 0.78 21.21 2.05
N VAL A 178 -0.28 21.74 1.44
CA VAL A 178 -0.24 23.06 0.78
C VAL A 178 -0.59 24.19 1.75
N ARG A 179 -1.68 24.09 2.51
CA ARG A 179 -2.16 25.17 3.38
C ARG A 179 -1.42 25.18 4.73
N ASP A 180 -1.29 24.03 5.39
CA ASP A 180 -0.78 23.97 6.77
C ASP A 180 0.76 23.91 6.80
N GLU A 181 1.36 22.88 6.19
CA GLU A 181 2.82 22.65 6.16
C GLU A 181 3.55 23.54 5.14
N LYS A 182 2.81 24.19 4.23
CA LYS A 182 3.37 25.03 3.14
C LYS A 182 4.49 24.34 2.36
N LEU A 183 4.38 23.02 2.19
CA LEU A 183 5.35 22.17 1.50
C LEU A 183 5.55 22.58 0.03
N PHE A 184 4.51 23.19 -0.56
CA PHE A 184 4.48 23.68 -1.94
C PHE A 184 4.17 25.18 -1.97
N SER A 185 4.71 25.91 -2.97
CA SER A 185 4.20 27.24 -3.28
C SER A 185 2.77 27.14 -3.85
N ARG A 186 1.90 28.12 -3.53
CA ARG A 186 0.45 28.07 -3.83
C ARG A 186 0.11 27.87 -5.32
N SER A 187 1.01 28.22 -6.24
CA SER A 187 0.85 28.07 -7.69
C SER A 187 1.26 26.69 -8.24
N ARG A 188 1.94 25.87 -7.44
CA ARG A 188 2.53 24.58 -7.84
C ARG A 188 1.67 23.30 -7.68
N PRO A 189 0.49 23.25 -6.99
CA PRO A 189 -0.24 22.00 -6.83
C PRO A 189 -0.90 21.48 -8.12
N ALA A 190 -1.32 22.38 -9.02
CA ALA A 190 -2.23 22.04 -10.13
C ALA A 190 -1.56 21.44 -11.38
N HIS A 191 -0.23 21.46 -11.49
CA HIS A 191 0.46 20.95 -12.68
C HIS A 191 0.79 19.45 -12.65
N ARG A 192 0.82 18.82 -11.46
CA ARG A 192 1.25 17.43 -11.29
C ARG A 192 0.19 16.38 -11.64
N SER A 193 -1.09 16.74 -11.65
CA SER A 193 -2.21 15.82 -11.91
C SER A 193 -2.69 15.78 -13.38
N ARG A 194 -2.34 16.78 -14.21
CA ARG A 194 -2.85 16.88 -15.59
C ARG A 194 -1.80 16.82 -16.69
N ARG A 195 -0.55 17.27 -16.48
CA ARG A 195 0.46 17.30 -17.57
C ARG A 195 1.48 16.16 -17.53
N HIS A 196 1.71 15.53 -16.38
CA HIS A 196 2.66 14.40 -16.26
C HIS A 196 2.00 13.04 -16.46
N THR A 197 0.88 12.76 -15.76
CA THR A 197 0.03 11.58 -15.99
C THR A 197 -0.38 11.47 -17.45
N ALA A 198 -0.88 12.55 -18.05
CA ALA A 198 -1.26 12.57 -19.47
C ALA A 198 -0.11 12.44 -20.48
N ARG A 199 1.16 12.52 -20.06
CA ARG A 199 2.33 12.33 -20.94
C ARG A 199 2.89 10.91 -20.86
N HIS A 200 2.69 10.22 -19.74
CA HIS A 200 3.17 8.84 -19.52
C HIS A 200 2.06 7.77 -19.64
N GLU A 201 0.78 8.14 -19.47
CA GLU A 201 -0.36 7.21 -19.60
C GLU A 201 -0.96 7.18 -21.02
N SER A 202 -0.46 7.98 -21.96
CA SER A 202 -0.98 8.03 -23.32
C SER A 202 -0.40 6.91 -24.21
N GLY A 203 -1.18 5.83 -24.37
CA GLY A 203 -1.08 4.93 -25.53
C GLY A 203 -1.39 5.65 -26.86
N PRO A 204 -1.17 5.01 -28.02
CA PRO A 204 -1.23 5.67 -29.32
C PRO A 204 -2.67 6.02 -29.67
N GLY A 205 -2.99 7.31 -29.74
CA GLY A 205 -4.32 7.77 -30.14
C GLY A 205 -4.64 9.19 -29.68
N ARG A 206 -3.94 10.21 -30.22
CA ARG A 206 -4.39 11.60 -30.09
C ARG A 206 -5.33 11.94 -31.24
N VAL A 207 -6.58 12.25 -30.93
CA VAL A 207 -7.39 13.13 -31.78
C VAL A 207 -7.20 14.56 -31.26
N ARG A 208 -6.59 15.42 -32.08
CA ARG A 208 -6.60 16.88 -31.86
C ARG A 208 -7.92 17.40 -32.43
N SER A 209 -8.81 17.89 -31.57
CA SER A 209 -9.90 18.77 -32.02
C SER A 209 -9.33 20.17 -32.22
N HIS A 210 -9.37 20.65 -33.48
CA HIS A 210 -9.27 22.08 -33.80
C HIS A 210 -10.64 22.70 -33.56
N ALA A 211 -10.70 23.74 -32.75
CA ALA A 211 -11.77 24.71 -32.80
C ALA A 211 -11.10 26.09 -32.90
N HIS A 212 -11.14 26.66 -34.10
CA HIS A 212 -10.99 28.09 -34.34
C HIS A 212 -12.24 28.80 -33.80
N SER A 213 -12.00 30.06 -33.39
CA SER A 213 -12.91 31.18 -33.06
C SER A 213 -14.41 30.94 -33.00
#